data_AF-B9Y7D8-F1
#
_entry.id   AF-B9Y7D8-F1
#
_cell.length_a   1.000
_cell.length_b   1.000
_cell.length_c   1.000
_cell.angle_alpha   90.00
_cell.angle_beta   90.00
_cell.angle_gamma   90.00
#
_symmetry.space_group_name_H-M   'P 1'
#
loop_
_entity.id
_entity.type
_entity.pdbx_description
1 polymer ?
#
loop_
_entity_poly.entity_id
_entity_poly.type
_entity_poly.pdbx_seq_one_letter_code
_entity_poly.pdbx_strand_id
1 'polypeptide(L)'
;MYFYSEEYIKLLRNLDRNLFLPFSVVNANESKYYQDLLRKGQKNVFIGKLGNEIELVLLHYHSKEEAEEKWARRLARVNLNNLIVKMSEMNMCSEKHLLEFDEMNYRKKVLFVAKEREKIKSQIIVNRYIRENEISNDTLYYDRYINLNELINA
;
A
#
# COMPACT_ATOMS: atom_id res chain seq x y z
N MET A 1 -1.92 -6.51 -6.18
CA MET A 1 -2.88 -5.67 -5.45
C MET A 1 -2.11 -4.52 -4.84
N TYR A 2 -2.65 -3.31 -4.85
CA TYR A 2 -2.03 -2.15 -4.22
C TYR A 2 -3.09 -1.19 -3.71
N PHE A 3 -2.68 -0.27 -2.83
CA PHE A 3 -3.48 0.87 -2.40
C PHE A 3 -2.91 2.14 -3.06
N TYR A 4 -3.77 3.08 -3.42
CA TYR A 4 -3.32 4.46 -3.58
C TYR A 4 -2.83 4.98 -2.22
N SER A 5 -1.86 5.89 -2.23
CA SER A 5 -1.22 6.34 -0.99
C SER A 5 -2.20 6.89 0.05
N GLU A 6 -3.20 7.68 -0.38
CA GLU A 6 -4.25 8.20 0.51
C GLU A 6 -5.06 7.06 1.17
N GLU A 7 -5.39 6.00 0.42
CA GLU A 7 -6.18 4.88 0.93
C GLU A 7 -5.36 4.01 1.91
N TYR A 8 -4.07 3.86 1.64
CA TYR A 8 -3.16 3.17 2.56
C TYR A 8 -2.99 3.94 3.87
N ILE A 9 -2.80 5.26 3.80
CA ILE A 9 -2.74 6.11 5.00
C ILE A 9 -4.04 6.01 5.80
N LYS A 10 -5.21 6.10 5.14
CA LYS A 10 -6.51 5.92 5.82
C LYS A 10 -6.61 4.58 6.52
N LEU A 11 -6.20 3.49 5.86
CA LEU A 11 -6.16 2.16 6.48
C LEU A 11 -5.32 2.18 7.75
N LEU A 12 -4.12 2.74 7.69
CA LEU A 12 -3.15 2.74 8.80
C LEU A 12 -3.51 3.68 9.96
N ARG A 13 -4.39 4.67 9.79
CA ARG A 13 -4.87 5.53 10.90
C ARG A 13 -5.54 4.73 12.03
N ASN A 14 -6.17 3.61 11.69
CA ASN A 14 -6.83 2.71 12.64
C ASN A 14 -6.84 1.28 12.05
N LEU A 15 -5.66 0.69 11.95
CA LEU A 15 -5.45 -0.56 11.21
C LEU A 15 -6.32 -1.71 11.74
N ASP A 16 -6.39 -1.87 13.05
CA ASP A 16 -7.13 -2.92 13.75
C ASP A 16 -8.65 -2.83 13.54
N ARG A 17 -9.19 -1.62 13.36
CA ARG A 17 -10.60 -1.46 12.94
C ARG A 17 -10.77 -1.59 11.44
N ASN A 18 -9.99 -0.83 10.67
CA ASN A 18 -10.22 -0.61 9.25
C ASN A 18 -10.04 -1.88 8.42
N LEU A 19 -9.10 -2.73 8.82
CA LEU A 19 -8.80 -3.98 8.11
C LEU A 19 -9.95 -5.00 8.18
N PHE A 20 -10.81 -4.88 9.20
CA PHE A 20 -11.94 -5.79 9.47
C PHE A 20 -13.30 -5.17 9.13
N LEU A 21 -13.33 -4.01 8.47
CA LEU A 21 -14.55 -3.48 7.90
C LEU A 21 -15.14 -4.45 6.84
N PRO A 22 -16.45 -4.40 6.59
CA PRO A 22 -17.07 -5.19 5.53
C PRO A 22 -16.35 -4.98 4.20
N PHE A 23 -15.99 -6.08 3.53
CA PHE A 23 -15.29 -6.06 2.25
C PHE A 23 -16.26 -6.36 1.11
N SER A 24 -16.23 -5.57 0.05
CA SER A 24 -16.99 -5.79 -1.17
C SER A 24 -16.12 -5.53 -2.40
N VAL A 25 -16.51 -6.11 -3.54
CA VAL A 25 -15.75 -5.98 -4.79
C VAL A 25 -16.60 -5.36 -5.91
N VAL A 26 -16.07 -4.29 -6.50
CA VAL A 26 -16.70 -3.53 -7.58
C VAL A 26 -15.79 -3.45 -8.81
N ASN A 27 -16.33 -3.01 -9.93
CA ASN A 27 -15.54 -2.84 -11.17
C ASN A 27 -14.69 -1.56 -11.11
N ALA A 28 -13.65 -1.47 -11.94
CA ALA A 28 -12.75 -0.31 -11.99
C ALA A 28 -13.47 1.04 -12.20
N ASN A 29 -14.54 1.06 -13.00
CA ASN A 29 -15.32 2.27 -13.29
C ASN A 29 -16.10 2.83 -12.09
N GLU A 30 -16.20 2.07 -11.00
CA GLU A 30 -16.85 2.46 -9.75
C GLU A 30 -15.86 3.02 -8.71
N SER A 31 -14.57 3.13 -9.07
CA SER A 31 -13.52 3.73 -8.24
C SER A 31 -13.41 5.23 -8.48
N LYS A 32 -13.14 5.97 -7.39
CA LYS A 32 -12.76 7.39 -7.47
C LYS A 32 -11.44 7.63 -8.21
N TYR A 33 -10.63 6.59 -8.40
CA TYR A 33 -9.36 6.64 -9.14
C TYR A 33 -9.48 6.17 -10.60
N TYR A 34 -10.70 5.98 -11.13
CA TYR A 34 -10.90 5.40 -12.45
C TYR A 34 -10.09 6.05 -13.57
N GLN A 35 -9.94 7.38 -13.56
CA GLN A 35 -9.13 8.09 -14.57
C GLN A 35 -7.64 7.70 -14.52
N ASP A 36 -7.08 7.51 -13.33
CA ASP A 36 -5.70 7.05 -13.20
C ASP A 36 -5.55 5.57 -13.58
N LEU A 37 -6.53 4.75 -13.23
CA LEU A 37 -6.59 3.34 -13.67
C LEU A 37 -6.61 3.23 -15.19
N LEU A 38 -7.36 4.08 -15.89
CA LEU A 38 -7.35 4.16 -17.35
C LEU A 38 -5.96 4.48 -17.91
N ARG A 39 -5.28 5.49 -17.35
CA ARG A 39 -3.90 5.86 -17.75
C ARG A 39 -2.91 4.70 -17.56
N LYS A 40 -3.09 3.92 -16.50
CA LYS A 40 -2.27 2.72 -16.20
C LYS A 40 -2.66 1.49 -17.00
N GLY A 41 -3.66 1.56 -17.89
CA GLY A 41 -4.17 0.40 -18.63
C GLY A 41 -4.95 -0.61 -17.78
N GLN A 42 -5.38 -0.22 -16.57
CA GLN A 42 -6.02 -1.05 -15.56
C GLN A 42 -7.55 -0.97 -15.60
N LYS A 43 -8.14 -0.83 -16.79
CA LYS A 43 -9.60 -0.66 -16.95
C LYS A 43 -10.45 -1.89 -16.58
N ASN A 44 -9.83 -3.08 -16.57
CA ASN A 44 -10.51 -4.36 -16.33
C ASN A 44 -10.15 -4.97 -14.97
N VAL A 45 -9.51 -4.21 -14.08
CA VAL A 45 -9.22 -4.68 -12.72
C VAL A 45 -10.47 -4.55 -11.84
N PHE A 46 -10.49 -5.26 -10.71
CA PHE A 46 -11.49 -5.04 -9.67
C PHE A 46 -10.99 -4.06 -8.61
N ILE A 47 -11.93 -3.53 -7.84
CA ILE A 47 -11.68 -2.62 -6.73
C ILE A 47 -12.31 -3.22 -5.48
N GLY A 48 -11.50 -3.50 -4.48
CA GLY A 48 -11.98 -3.86 -3.15
C GLY A 48 -12.36 -2.60 -2.39
N LYS A 49 -13.50 -2.63 -1.69
CA LYS A 49 -13.96 -1.56 -0.81
C LYS A 49 -14.07 -2.10 0.63
N LEU A 50 -13.38 -1.45 1.56
CA LEU A 50 -13.52 -1.70 3.00
C LEU A 50 -14.45 -0.64 3.58
N GLY A 51 -15.63 -1.07 4.03
CA GLY A 51 -16.65 -0.22 4.63
C GLY A 51 -17.15 0.92 3.73
N ASN A 52 -16.93 0.83 2.41
CA ASN A 52 -17.10 1.91 1.41
C ASN A 52 -16.19 3.15 1.58
N GLU A 53 -15.23 3.11 2.51
CA GLU A 53 -14.37 4.25 2.83
C GLU A 53 -12.97 4.15 2.19
N ILE A 54 -12.46 2.91 2.07
CA ILE A 54 -11.09 2.61 1.62
C ILE A 54 -11.13 1.72 0.38
N GLU A 55 -10.47 2.15 -0.69
CA GLU A 55 -10.33 1.42 -1.95
C GLU A 55 -8.95 0.75 -2.09
N LEU A 56 -8.93 -0.45 -2.64
CA LEU A 56 -7.72 -1.17 -3.05
C LEU A 56 -7.87 -1.78 -4.44
N VAL A 57 -6.79 -1.71 -5.23
CA VAL A 57 -6.78 -2.15 -6.62
C VAL A 57 -6.38 -3.62 -6.70
N LEU A 58 -7.22 -4.44 -7.34
CA LEU A 58 -7.13 -5.89 -7.42
C LEU A 58 -6.67 -6.34 -8.83
N LEU A 59 -5.35 -6.33 -9.06
CA LEU A 59 -4.73 -6.49 -10.39
C LEU A 59 -4.91 -7.85 -11.10
N HIS A 60 -4.87 -8.97 -10.38
CA HIS A 60 -4.71 -10.32 -10.96
C HIS A 60 -5.79 -11.27 -10.47
N TYR A 61 -7.04 -10.83 -10.54
CA TYR A 61 -8.21 -11.62 -10.15
C TYR A 61 -9.11 -11.81 -11.36
N HIS A 62 -9.62 -13.03 -11.52
CA HIS A 62 -10.46 -13.45 -12.62
C HIS A 62 -11.95 -13.24 -12.33
N SER A 63 -12.33 -13.20 -11.05
CA SER A 63 -13.70 -12.89 -10.64
C SER A 63 -13.75 -12.11 -9.31
N LYS A 64 -14.92 -11.57 -8.97
CA LYS A 64 -15.16 -10.87 -7.70
C LYS A 64 -15.10 -11.84 -6.53
N GLU A 65 -15.67 -13.03 -6.70
CA GLU A 65 -15.72 -14.10 -5.71
C GLU A 65 -14.29 -14.57 -5.36
N GLU A 66 -13.43 -14.73 -6.37
CA GLU A 66 -12.02 -15.06 -6.16
C GLU A 66 -11.29 -13.98 -5.34
N ALA A 67 -11.61 -12.70 -5.58
CA ALA A 67 -11.03 -11.60 -4.84
C ALA A 67 -11.48 -11.58 -3.37
N GLU A 68 -12.77 -11.82 -3.11
CA GLU A 68 -13.35 -11.91 -1.76
C GLU A 68 -12.77 -13.09 -0.97
N GLU A 69 -12.74 -14.29 -1.56
CA GLU A 69 -12.18 -15.49 -0.93
C GLU A 69 -10.70 -15.28 -0.57
N LYS A 70 -9.92 -14.75 -1.52
CA LYS A 70 -8.50 -14.50 -1.31
C LYS A 70 -8.26 -13.33 -0.35
N TRP A 71 -9.16 -12.35 -0.22
CA TRP A 71 -9.08 -11.31 0.80
C TRP A 71 -9.33 -11.90 2.18
N ALA A 72 -10.43 -12.65 2.37
CA ALA A 72 -10.77 -13.30 3.63
C ALA A 72 -9.65 -14.23 4.13
N ARG A 73 -9.07 -15.04 3.23
CA ARG A 73 -7.92 -15.90 3.55
C ARG A 73 -6.64 -15.12 3.91
N ARG A 74 -6.45 -13.91 3.39
CA ARG A 74 -5.33 -13.04 3.79
C ARG A 74 -5.59 -12.44 5.17
N LEU A 75 -6.80 -11.93 5.39
CA LEU A 75 -7.22 -11.33 6.65
C LEU A 75 -7.06 -12.31 7.83
N ALA A 76 -7.47 -13.56 7.64
CA ALA A 76 -7.36 -14.60 8.67
C ALA A 76 -5.93 -14.93 9.14
N ARG A 77 -4.90 -14.52 8.39
CA ARG A 77 -3.48 -14.79 8.71
C ARG A 77 -2.78 -13.57 9.34
N VAL A 78 -3.48 -12.45 9.48
CA VAL A 78 -2.91 -11.23 10.04
C VAL A 78 -2.65 -11.43 11.53
N ASN A 79 -1.41 -11.17 11.95
CA ASN A 79 -1.03 -11.11 13.35
C ASN A 79 -0.71 -9.65 13.71
N LEU A 80 -1.69 -8.95 14.31
CA LEU A 80 -1.53 -7.53 14.67
C LEU A 80 -0.39 -7.29 15.68
N ASN A 81 -0.03 -8.30 16.48
CA ASN A 81 1.07 -8.21 17.45
C ASN A 81 2.45 -8.37 16.81
N ASN A 82 2.53 -8.81 15.55
CA ASN A 82 3.78 -9.01 14.82
C ASN A 82 3.64 -8.54 13.37
N LEU A 83 3.56 -7.23 13.20
CA LEU A 83 3.46 -6.56 11.90
C LEU A 83 4.77 -5.89 11.50
N ILE A 84 5.04 -5.92 10.20
CA ILE A 84 5.95 -5.00 9.54
C ILE A 84 5.09 -4.13 8.62
N VAL A 85 5.08 -2.83 8.86
CA VAL A 85 4.31 -1.88 8.06
C VAL A 85 5.24 -1.18 7.07
N LYS A 86 4.96 -1.32 5.78
CA LYS A 86 5.84 -0.80 4.73
C LYS A 86 5.07 0.11 3.78
N MET A 87 5.65 1.26 3.46
CA MET A 87 5.16 2.19 2.46
C MET A 87 6.29 2.56 1.49
N SER A 88 5.92 2.85 0.24
CA SER A 88 6.82 3.43 -0.76
C SER A 88 6.18 4.67 -1.34
N GLU A 89 7.02 5.62 -1.75
CA GLU A 89 6.62 6.78 -2.55
C GLU A 89 6.15 6.33 -3.96
N MET A 90 4.89 5.90 -4.04
CA MET A 90 4.25 5.32 -5.23
C MET A 90 2.75 5.60 -5.23
N ASN A 91 2.12 5.52 -6.40
CA ASN A 91 0.66 5.54 -6.54
C ASN A 91 0.02 6.81 -5.97
N MET A 92 0.36 7.96 -6.58
CA MET A 92 -0.14 9.27 -6.17
C MET A 92 0.30 9.61 -4.73
N CYS A 93 1.55 9.28 -4.41
CA CYS A 93 2.12 9.64 -3.12
C CYS A 93 2.43 11.14 -3.10
N SER A 94 2.05 11.81 -2.02
CA SER A 94 2.37 13.21 -1.78
C SER A 94 3.28 13.31 -0.57
N GLU A 95 3.97 14.45 -0.42
CA GLU A 95 4.78 14.73 0.76
C GLU A 95 3.97 14.58 2.06
N LYS A 96 2.69 14.97 2.04
CA LYS A 96 1.78 14.82 3.19
C LYS A 96 1.64 13.36 3.60
N HIS A 97 1.50 12.44 2.64
CA HIS A 97 1.39 11.02 2.94
C HIS A 97 2.69 10.48 3.58
N LEU A 98 3.84 10.91 3.07
CA LEU A 98 5.15 10.52 3.61
C LEU A 98 5.31 11.00 5.06
N LEU A 99 4.99 12.27 5.33
CA LEU A 99 5.05 12.86 6.67
C LEU A 99 4.12 12.12 7.64
N GLU A 100 2.87 11.88 7.23
CA GLU A 100 1.89 11.19 8.07
C GLU A 100 2.36 9.77 8.40
N PHE A 101 2.91 9.02 7.43
CA PHE A 101 3.48 7.70 7.67
C PHE A 101 4.73 7.74 8.57
N ASP A 102 5.57 8.77 8.43
CA ASP A 102 6.77 8.95 9.25
C ASP A 102 6.42 9.16 10.73
N GLU A 103 5.31 9.85 11.00
CA GLU A 103 4.80 10.13 12.35
C GLU A 103 4.06 8.94 12.98
N MET A 104 3.56 7.97 12.19
CA MET A 104 2.85 6.81 12.73
C MET A 104 3.74 5.91 13.59
N ASN A 105 3.23 5.57 14.78
CA ASN A 105 3.95 4.78 15.78
C ASN A 105 3.78 3.26 15.59
N TYR A 106 4.37 2.72 14.53
CA TYR A 106 4.48 1.26 14.31
C TYR A 106 5.87 0.76 14.71
N ARG A 107 5.92 -0.32 15.50
CA ARG A 107 7.18 -0.90 16.03
C ARG A 107 8.18 -1.23 14.92
N LYS A 108 7.73 -1.92 13.86
CA LYS A 108 8.53 -2.24 12.68
C LYS A 108 7.91 -1.53 11.48
N LYS A 109 8.51 -0.40 11.07
CA LYS A 109 8.06 0.36 9.91
C LYS A 109 9.19 0.68 8.95
N VAL A 110 8.85 0.69 7.67
CA VAL A 110 9.78 0.97 6.57
C VAL A 110 9.15 1.94 5.59
N LEU A 111 9.83 3.05 5.32
CA LEU A 111 9.41 4.04 4.34
C LEU A 111 10.46 4.19 3.24
N PHE A 112 10.11 3.81 2.02
CA PHE A 112 10.97 4.03 0.86
C PHE A 112 10.59 5.32 0.14
N VAL A 113 11.58 6.18 -0.10
CA VAL A 113 11.43 7.45 -0.83
C VAL A 113 12.27 7.46 -2.09
N ALA A 114 11.81 8.13 -3.15
CA ALA A 114 12.54 8.18 -4.42
C ALA A 114 13.77 9.13 -4.34
N LYS A 115 13.73 10.09 -3.43
CA LYS A 115 14.79 11.08 -3.21
C LYS A 115 14.79 11.52 -1.76
N GLU A 116 15.89 12.13 -1.33
CA GLU A 116 16.03 12.69 0.01
C GLU A 116 14.89 13.68 0.31
N ARG A 117 14.34 13.56 1.53
CA ARG A 117 13.27 14.41 2.06
C ARG A 117 13.71 14.98 3.41
N GLU A 118 13.97 16.27 3.48
CA GLU A 118 14.51 16.93 4.68
C GLU A 118 13.68 16.67 5.95
N LYS A 119 12.35 16.51 5.80
CA LYS A 119 11.41 16.39 6.92
C LYS A 119 11.09 14.95 7.33
N ILE A 120 11.58 13.95 6.60
CA ILE A 120 11.26 12.53 6.86
C ILE A 120 12.43 11.86 7.59
N LYS A 121 12.21 11.38 8.80
CA LYS A 121 13.27 10.81 9.64
C LYS A 121 13.54 9.33 9.33
N SER A 122 12.49 8.54 9.10
CA SER A 122 12.59 7.09 8.86
C SER A 122 12.75 6.73 7.37
N GLN A 123 13.21 7.67 6.54
CA GLN A 123 13.35 7.46 5.11
C GLN A 123 14.47 6.49 4.76
N ILE A 124 14.21 5.66 3.74
CA ILE A 124 15.22 4.86 3.06
C ILE A 124 15.17 5.25 1.58
N ILE A 125 16.28 5.83 1.11
CA ILE A 125 16.33 6.43 -0.22
C ILE A 125 16.60 5.34 -1.26
N VAL A 126 15.61 5.10 -2.11
CA VAL A 126 15.68 4.16 -3.22
C VAL A 126 16.01 4.95 -4.50
N ASN A 127 17.31 5.09 -4.77
CA ASN A 127 17.84 5.87 -5.90
C ASN A 127 17.82 5.13 -7.25
N ARG A 128 17.19 3.96 -7.34
CA ARG A 128 17.04 3.18 -8.57
C ARG A 128 15.57 2.92 -8.86
N TYR A 129 15.26 2.63 -10.12
CA TYR A 129 13.89 2.31 -10.55
C TYR A 129 12.91 3.44 -10.27
N ILE A 130 13.35 4.69 -10.45
CA ILE A 130 12.48 5.87 -10.32
C ILE A 130 11.92 6.21 -11.69
N ARG A 131 10.61 6.42 -11.78
CA ARG A 131 9.93 6.97 -12.96
C ARG A 131 9.02 8.07 -12.50
N GLU A 132 9.11 9.24 -13.14
CA GLU A 132 8.26 10.40 -12.83
C GLU A 132 8.31 10.80 -11.33
N ASN A 133 9.48 10.63 -10.69
CA ASN A 133 9.71 10.84 -9.25
C ASN A 133 8.99 9.86 -8.31
N GLU A 134 8.38 8.80 -8.82
CA GLU A 134 7.86 7.68 -8.02
C GLU A 134 8.77 6.45 -8.14
N ILE A 135 8.77 5.61 -7.11
CA ILE A 135 9.40 4.29 -7.17
C ILE A 135 8.56 3.43 -8.13
N SER A 136 9.18 2.78 -9.12
CA SER A 136 8.51 1.91 -10.07
C SER A 136 8.60 0.43 -9.70
N ASN A 137 9.57 0.05 -8.87
CA ASN A 137 9.72 -1.31 -8.33
C ASN A 137 10.47 -1.29 -7.01
N ASP A 138 9.83 -1.80 -5.97
CA ASP A 138 10.30 -1.88 -4.58
C ASP A 138 10.45 -3.33 -4.08
N THR A 139 10.29 -4.32 -4.96
CA THR A 139 10.23 -5.75 -4.61
C THR A 139 11.42 -6.57 -5.10
N LEU A 140 12.11 -6.16 -6.16
CA LEU A 140 13.19 -6.95 -6.76
C LEU A 140 14.58 -6.73 -6.12
N TYR A 141 14.77 -5.64 -5.38
CA TYR A 141 16.10 -5.20 -4.91
C TYR A 141 16.07 -4.63 -3.50
N TYR A 142 15.10 -5.07 -2.69
CA TYR A 142 14.93 -4.59 -1.32
C TYR A 142 16.18 -4.84 -0.46
N ASP A 143 16.89 -5.94 -0.73
CA ASP A 143 18.07 -6.42 0.01
C ASP A 143 19.25 -5.45 -0.03
N ARG A 144 19.26 -4.53 -1.01
CA ARG A 144 20.24 -3.45 -1.11
C ARG A 144 20.00 -2.30 -0.14
N TYR A 145 18.76 -2.15 0.31
CA TYR A 145 18.30 -0.98 1.07
C TYR A 145 17.90 -1.34 2.50
N ILE A 146 17.53 -2.60 2.76
CA ILE A 146 17.13 -3.10 4.07
C ILE A 146 17.75 -4.46 4.36
N ASN A 147 18.23 -4.63 5.60
CA ASN A 147 18.51 -5.96 6.14
C ASN A 147 17.21 -6.60 6.63
N LEU A 148 16.64 -7.51 5.83
CA LEU A 148 15.38 -8.18 6.19
C LEU A 148 15.49 -9.02 7.47
N ASN A 149 16.64 -9.64 7.73
CA ASN A 149 16.81 -10.48 8.92
C ASN A 149 16.77 -9.63 10.18
N GLU A 150 17.41 -8.46 10.17
CA GLU A 150 17.33 -7.52 11.29
C GLU A 150 15.90 -6.99 11.46
N LEU A 151 15.24 -6.58 10.37
CA LEU A 151 13.88 -6.05 10.42
C LEU A 151 12.87 -7.07 10.96
N ILE A 152 12.95 -8.32 10.52
CA ILE A 152 12.05 -9.39 10.96
C ILE A 152 12.27 -9.71 12.44
N ASN A 153 13.51 -9.66 12.94
CA ASN A 153 13.88 -10.07 14.30
C ASN A 153 13.95 -8.92 15.34
N ALA A 154 13.71 -7.66 14.95
CA ALA A 154 13.66 -6.51 15.86
C ALA A 154 12.50 -6.53 16.88
#